data_AF-X1NFP6-F1
#
_entry.id   AF-X1NFP6-F1
#
_cell.length_a   1.000
_cell.length_b   1.000
_cell.length_c   1.000
_cell.angle_alpha   90.00
_cell.angle_beta   90.00
_cell.angle_gamma   90.00
#
_symmetry.space_group_name_H-M   'P 1'
#
loop_
_entity.id
_entity.type
_entity.pdbx_description
1 polymer ?
#
loop_
_entity_poly.entity_id
_entity_poly.type
_entity_poly.pdbx_seq_one_letter_code
_entity_poly.pdbx_strand_id
1 'polypeptide(L)'
;GSFAIRKGKWKLCMCPGSGGWSSPTPQEAKELDLPPVQLYNLETDISEKKNVYDQYPEIVKELTQLLTDYIKKGRSTSGKPQEYIVKEKWPGLDWMK
;
A
#
# COMPACT_ATOMS: atom_id res chain seq x y z
N GLY A 1 -7.75 -2.38 -8.26
CA GLY A 1 -7.49 -2.78 -6.88
C GLY A 1 -6.01 -2.62 -6.65
N SER A 2 -5.62 -2.01 -5.53
CA SER A 2 -4.22 -1.73 -5.19
C SER A 2 -3.82 -2.46 -3.92
N PHE A 3 -2.52 -2.68 -3.73
CA PHE A 3 -2.04 -3.33 -2.52
C PHE A 3 -2.22 -2.44 -1.29
N ALA A 4 -2.46 -3.08 -0.15
CA ALA A 4 -2.44 -2.43 1.14
C ALA A 4 -1.87 -3.39 2.19
N ILE A 5 -1.30 -2.83 3.26
CA ILE A 5 -0.82 -3.58 4.42
C ILE A 5 -1.28 -2.91 5.70
N ARG A 6 -1.64 -3.72 6.70
CA ARG A 6 -1.95 -3.26 8.05
C ARG A 6 -0.99 -3.89 9.06
N LYS A 7 -0.44 -3.08 9.96
CA LYS A 7 0.32 -3.52 11.13
C LYS A 7 -0.11 -2.69 12.34
N GLY A 8 -0.76 -3.34 13.30
CA GLY A 8 -1.35 -2.66 14.45
C GLY A 8 -2.36 -1.60 14.01
N LYS A 9 -2.14 -0.37 14.47
CA LYS A 9 -2.99 0.80 14.14
C LYS A 9 -2.78 1.36 12.74
N TRP A 10 -1.65 1.04 12.10
CA TRP A 10 -1.30 1.64 10.82
C TRP A 10 -1.80 0.82 9.65
N LYS A 11 -2.38 1.49 8.66
CA LYS A 11 -2.69 0.92 7.34
C LYS A 11 -2.07 1.78 6.25
N LEU A 12 -1.30 1.16 5.37
CA LEU A 12 -0.67 1.76 4.21
C LEU A 12 -1.33 1.22 2.94
N CYS A 13 -1.77 2.11 2.05
CA CYS A 13 -2.30 1.79 0.73
C CYS A 13 -1.31 2.27 -0.35
N MET A 14 -0.98 1.38 -1.28
CA MET A 14 -0.03 1.60 -2.38
C MET A 14 -0.75 2.16 -3.61
N CYS A 15 -1.51 3.24 -3.43
CA CYS A 15 -2.16 3.96 -4.53
C CYS A 15 -2.49 5.40 -4.18
N PRO A 16 -2.62 6.27 -5.20
CA PRO A 16 -3.33 7.52 -5.08
C PRO A 16 -4.85 7.27 -5.18
N GLY A 17 -5.64 8.00 -4.39
CA GLY A 17 -7.11 7.91 -4.42
C GLY A 17 -7.68 6.54 -4.00
N SER A 18 -8.79 6.12 -4.62
CA SER A 18 -9.54 4.92 -4.18
C SER A 18 -8.87 3.57 -4.50
N GLY A 19 -7.90 3.55 -5.43
CA GLY A 19 -7.30 2.31 -5.93
C GLY A 19 -8.24 1.44 -6.80
N GLY A 20 -9.37 2.00 -7.25
CA GLY A 20 -10.40 1.25 -7.96
C GLY A 20 -11.42 2.12 -8.69
N TRP A 21 -12.70 1.77 -8.53
CA TRP A 21 -13.78 2.27 -9.38
C TRP A 21 -14.50 3.49 -8.80
N SER A 22 -14.29 3.78 -7.52
CA SER A 22 -14.89 4.95 -6.85
C SER A 22 -14.01 6.18 -6.99
N SER A 23 -14.61 7.37 -7.01
CA SER A 23 -13.84 8.61 -7.01
C SER A 23 -13.08 8.82 -5.68
N PRO A 24 -11.88 9.43 -5.73
CA PRO A 24 -11.10 9.67 -6.94
C PRO A 24 -10.54 8.35 -7.50
N THR A 25 -10.90 8.04 -8.75
CA THR A 25 -10.40 6.91 -9.53
C THR A 25 -8.90 7.08 -9.82
N PRO A 26 -8.16 6.03 -10.22
CA PRO A 26 -6.74 6.16 -10.54
C PRO A 26 -6.41 7.25 -11.58
N GLN A 27 -7.32 7.48 -12.55
CA GLN A 27 -7.14 8.56 -13.53
C GLN A 27 -7.33 9.93 -12.88
N GLU A 28 -8.44 10.15 -12.17
CA GLU A 28 -8.71 11.41 -11.47
C GLU A 28 -7.62 11.72 -10.43
N ALA A 29 -7.14 10.70 -9.72
CA ALA A 29 -6.08 10.85 -8.73
C ALA A 29 -4.75 11.29 -9.36
N LYS A 30 -4.47 10.87 -10.60
CA LYS A 30 -3.32 11.31 -11.38
C LYS A 30 -3.49 12.75 -11.88
N GLU A 31 -4.69 13.11 -12.33
CA GLU A 31 -5.02 14.48 -12.78
C GLU A 31 -4.95 15.49 -11.63
N LEU A 32 -5.29 15.05 -10.42
CA LEU A 32 -5.25 15.84 -9.18
C LEU A 32 -3.89 15.84 -8.48
N ASP A 33 -2.88 15.18 -9.05
CA ASP A 33 -1.54 15.01 -8.45
C ASP A 33 -1.59 14.52 -6.98
N LEU A 34 -2.48 13.55 -6.70
CA LEU A 34 -2.65 13.04 -5.35
C LEU A 34 -1.42 12.25 -4.90
N PRO A 35 -1.16 12.21 -3.57
CA PRO A 35 -0.06 11.43 -3.02
C PRO A 35 -0.02 9.99 -3.54
N PRO A 36 1.16 9.47 -3.89
CA PRO A 36 1.29 8.14 -4.51
C PRO A 36 0.92 7.00 -3.55
N VAL A 37 0.94 7.28 -2.24
CA VAL A 37 0.57 6.35 -1.18
C VAL A 37 -0.30 7.06 -0.15
N GLN A 38 -1.03 6.27 0.63
CA GLN A 38 -1.88 6.77 1.71
C GLN A 38 -1.59 6.00 3.00
N LEU A 39 -1.32 6.71 4.09
CA LEU A 39 -1.12 6.15 5.41
C LEU A 39 -2.21 6.63 6.36
N TYR A 40 -2.87 5.68 7.05
CA TYR A 40 -3.94 5.95 8.00
C TYR A 40 -3.65 5.35 9.37
N ASN A 41 -3.98 6.08 10.42
CA ASN A 41 -4.04 5.56 11.79
C ASN A 41 -5.47 5.12 12.11
N LEU A 42 -5.74 3.82 12.04
CA LEU A 42 -7.06 3.23 12.23
C LEU A 42 -7.57 3.26 13.68
N GLU A 43 -6.74 3.58 14.68
CA GLU A 43 -7.22 3.82 16.04
C GLU A 43 -7.99 5.14 16.14
N THR A 44 -7.53 6.15 15.39
CA THR A 44 -8.11 7.51 15.43
C THR A 44 -8.96 7.84 14.20
N ASP A 45 -8.77 7.10 13.11
CA ASP A 45 -9.42 7.33 11.83
C ASP A 45 -9.72 5.99 11.13
N ILE A 46 -10.70 5.27 11.67
CA ILE A 46 -11.19 4.01 11.09
C ILE A 46 -11.81 4.22 9.70
N SER A 47 -12.21 5.46 9.39
CA SER A 47 -12.84 5.85 8.12
C SER A 47 -11.86 6.25 7.02
N GLU A 48 -10.55 6.23 7.28
CA GLU A 48 -9.49 6.50 6.30
C GLU A 48 -9.64 7.86 5.60
N LYS A 49 -9.92 8.91 6.38
CA LYS A 49 -10.15 10.28 5.87
C LYS A 49 -8.90 11.13 5.84
N LYS A 50 -7.99 10.95 6.81
CA LYS A 50 -6.80 11.79 6.97
C LYS A 50 -5.55 11.02 6.58
N ASN A 51 -5.08 11.26 5.36
CA ASN A 51 -3.78 10.75 4.92
C ASN A 51 -2.66 11.45 5.69
N VAL A 52 -1.83 10.68 6.40
CA VAL A 52 -0.70 11.18 7.22
C VAL A 52 0.66 10.63 6.75
N TYR A 53 0.77 10.22 5.48
CA TYR A 53 1.99 9.61 4.94
C TYR A 53 3.23 10.53 5.02
N ASP A 54 3.02 11.84 4.90
CA ASP A 54 4.04 12.89 4.94
C ASP A 54 4.58 13.14 6.35
N GLN A 55 3.73 12.92 7.36
CA GLN A 55 4.05 13.11 8.77
C GLN A 55 4.82 11.92 9.38
N TYR A 56 4.73 10.73 8.80
CA TYR A 56 5.33 9.50 9.33
C TYR A 56 6.10 8.70 8.27
N PRO A 57 7.14 9.30 7.63
CA PRO A 57 7.89 8.65 6.55
C PRO A 57 8.57 7.34 7.00
N GLU A 58 8.96 7.23 8.27
CA GLU A 58 9.53 6.01 8.85
C GLU A 58 8.53 4.85 8.88
N ILE A 59 7.25 5.13 9.17
CA ILE A 59 6.17 4.13 9.17
C ILE A 59 5.86 3.71 7.74
N VAL A 60 5.82 4.66 6.79
CA VAL A 60 5.67 4.33 5.36
C VAL A 60 6.78 3.39 4.91
N LYS A 61 8.04 3.70 5.25
CA LYS A 61 9.20 2.87 4.90
C LYS A 61 9.11 1.48 5.52
N GLU A 62 8.79 1.37 6.81
CA GLU A 62 8.66 0.10 7.52
C GLU A 62 7.60 -0.80 6.89
N LEU A 63 6.40 -0.25 6.64
CA LEU A 63 5.29 -1.01 6.08
C LEU A 63 5.53 -1.40 4.62
N THR A 64 6.16 -0.52 3.84
CA THR A 64 6.56 -0.82 2.45
C THR A 64 7.55 -1.98 2.43
N GLN A 65 8.55 -1.97 3.31
CA GLN A 65 9.52 -3.06 3.42
C GLN A 65 8.84 -4.37 3.85
N LEU A 66 7.94 -4.32 4.83
CA LEU A 66 7.21 -5.50 5.31
C LEU A 66 6.34 -6.13 4.20
N LEU A 67 5.63 -5.30 3.45
CA LEU A 67 4.82 -5.76 2.31
C LEU A 67 5.71 -6.36 1.22
N THR A 68 6.83 -5.72 0.91
CA THR A 68 7.83 -6.21 -0.04
C THR A 68 8.37 -7.58 0.37
N ASP A 69 8.66 -7.78 1.66
CA ASP A 69 9.13 -9.05 2.19
C ASP A 69 8.06 -10.14 2.07
N TYR A 70 6.79 -9.82 2.34
CA TYR A 70 5.68 -10.77 2.17
C TYR A 70 5.51 -11.21 0.72
N ILE A 71 5.64 -10.27 -0.22
CA ILE A 71 5.59 -10.58 -1.65
C ILE A 71 6.76 -11.48 -2.03
N LYS A 72 7.99 -11.12 -1.66
CA LYS A 72 9.20 -11.90 -1.96
C LYS A 72 9.18 -13.31 -1.36
N LYS A 73 8.60 -13.47 -0.17
CA LYS A 73 8.44 -14.77 0.50
C LYS A 73 7.24 -15.56 -0.03
N GLY A 74 6.36 -14.93 -0.81
CA GLY A 74 5.08 -15.48 -1.24
C GLY A 74 4.09 -15.71 -0.10
N ARG A 75 4.35 -15.16 1.10
CA ARG A 75 3.54 -15.38 2.31
C ARG A 75 3.86 -14.39 3.42
N SER A 76 2.86 -14.18 4.28
CA SER A 76 2.98 -13.38 5.52
C SER A 76 3.09 -14.22 6.80
N THR A 77 2.89 -15.53 6.71
CA THR A 77 2.93 -16.46 7.85
C THR A 77 4.25 -17.20 7.94
N SER A 78 4.57 -17.70 9.13
CA SER A 78 5.76 -18.54 9.36
C SER A 78 5.76 -19.80 8.50
N GLY A 79 6.92 -20.10 7.91
CA GLY A 79 7.16 -21.33 7.15
C GLY A 79 8.09 -21.07 5.96
N LYS A 80 8.33 -22.12 5.17
CA LYS A 80 9.21 -22.01 3.99
C LYS A 80 8.63 -20.98 3.00
N PRO A 81 9.48 -20.14 2.37
CA PRO A 81 9.06 -19.28 1.26
C PRO A 81 8.32 -20.10 0.19
N GLN A 82 7.34 -19.47 -0.45
CA GLN A 82 6.60 -20.04 -1.56
C GLN A 82 6.93 -19.25 -2.82
N GLU A 83 6.88 -19.93 -3.96
CA GLU A 83 6.99 -19.25 -5.24
C GLU A 83 5.84 -18.25 -5.37
N TYR A 84 6.18 -16.99 -5.65
CA TYR A 84 5.21 -15.98 -6.05
C TYR A 84 5.39 -15.73 -7.54
N ILE A 85 4.34 -15.20 -8.19
CA ILE A 85 4.42 -14.85 -9.60
C ILE A 85 5.38 -13.66 -9.75
N VAL A 86 6.65 -13.95 -10.06
CA VAL A 86 7.68 -12.98 -10.47
C VAL A 86 7.48 -12.55 -11.94
N LYS A 87 6.28 -12.75 -12.53
CA LYS A 87 6.04 -12.25 -13.88
C LYS A 87 6.29 -10.75 -13.82
N GLU A 88 7.20 -10.28 -14.67
CA GLU A 88 7.72 -8.92 -14.80
C GLU A 88 6.63 -7.83 -14.98
N LYS A 89 5.36 -8.21 -14.88
CA LYS A 89 4.16 -7.39 -15.05
C LYS A 89 3.05 -7.80 -14.07
N TRP A 90 3.32 -8.04 -12.78
CA TRP A 90 2.23 -8.02 -11.80
C TRP A 90 1.77 -6.55 -11.65
N PRO A 91 0.55 -6.18 -12.10
CA PRO A 91 0.10 -4.80 -12.00
C PRO A 91 0.02 -4.37 -10.53
N GLY A 92 0.52 -3.16 -10.24
CA GLY A 92 0.48 -2.59 -8.90
C GLY A 92 1.69 -2.90 -8.02
N LEU A 93 2.80 -3.45 -8.54
CA LEU A 93 4.09 -3.57 -7.82
C LEU A 93 5.08 -2.45 -8.17
N ASP A 94 4.57 -1.27 -8.51
CA ASP A 94 5.38 -0.18 -9.06
C ASP A 94 6.48 0.31 -8.11
N TRP A 95 6.32 0.16 -6.80
CA TRP A 95 7.33 0.53 -5.79
C TRP A 95 8.48 -0.48 -5.65
N MET A 96 8.36 -1.68 -6.24
CA MET A 96 9.39 -2.74 -6.19
C MET A 96 10.30 -2.73 -7.42
N LYS A 97 10.07 -1.81 -8.36
CA LYS A 97 10.85 -1.65 -9.58
C LYS A 97 12.17 -0.91 -9.33
#